data_AF-A0A944CS74-F1
#
_entry.id   AF-A0A944CS74-F1
#
_cell.length_a   1.000
_cell.length_b   1.000
_cell.length_c   1.000
_cell.angle_alpha   90.00
_cell.angle_beta   90.00
_cell.angle_gamma   90.00
#
_symmetry.space_group_name_H-M   'P 1'
#
loop_
_entity.id
_entity.type
_entity.pdbx_description
1 polymer ?
#
loop_
_entity_poly.entity_id
_entity_poly.type
_entity_poly.pdbx_seq_one_letter_code
_entity_poly.pdbx_strand_id
1 'polypeptide(L)' 'MEQRRQIAYTLADSPSLKGILNDVFLDCYTDARNDIINKYQLPSTLFPEQPSFSLIQLLNADFMP' A
#
# COMPACT_ATOMS: atom_id res chain seq x y z
N MET A 1 6.29 9.72 -1.74
CA MET A 1 6.80 10.00 -3.09
C MET A 1 7.90 9.02 -3.50
N GLU A 2 9.05 8.98 -2.82
CA GLU A 2 10.20 8.16 -3.24
C GLU A 2 9.89 6.66 -3.38
N GLN A 3 9.24 6.06 -2.37
CA GLN A 3 8.91 4.63 -2.40
C GLN A 3 8.03 4.24 -3.60
N ARG A 4 7.08 5.10 -3.99
CA ARG A 4 6.23 4.86 -5.17
C ARG A 4 7.02 4.92 -6.46
N ARG A 5 8.03 5.79 -6.56
CA ARG A 5 8.95 5.85 -7.71
C ARG A 5 9.80 4.60 -7.80
N GLN A 6 10.32 4.12 -6.67
CA GLN A 6 11.08 2.87 -6.62
C GLN A 6 10.24 1.67 -7.06
N ILE A 7 8.99 1.57 -6.60
CA ILE A 7 8.05 0.55 -7.08
C ILE A 7 7.85 0.67 -8.60
N ALA A 8 7.64 1.89 -9.12
CA ALA A 8 7.48 2.10 -10.56
C ALA A 8 8.72 1.66 -11.36
N TYR A 9 9.94 1.94 -10.89
CA TYR A 9 11.17 1.48 -11.54
C TYR A 9 11.31 -0.04 -11.50
N THR A 10 11.05 -0.67 -10.36
CA THR A 10 11.07 -2.14 -10.23
C THR A 10 10.04 -2.81 -11.14
N LEU A 11 8.85 -2.24 -11.30
CA LEU A 11 7.83 -2.76 -12.21
C LEU A 11 8.17 -2.53 -13.68
N ALA A 12 8.95 -1.49 -13.99
CA ALA A 12 9.45 -1.25 -15.35
C ALA A 12 10.54 -2.28 -15.72
N ASP A 13 11.43 -2.61 -14.78
CA ASP A 13 12.45 -3.64 -14.94
C ASP A 13 11.85 -5.06 -14.98
N SER A 14 10.82 -5.32 -14.16
CA SER A 14 10.18 -6.63 -14.01
C SER A 14 8.64 -6.53 -14.12
N PRO A 15 8.06 -6.46 -15.34
CA PRO A 15 6.63 -6.28 -15.54
C PRO A 15 5.74 -7.41 -15.02
N SER A 16 6.29 -8.63 -14.89
CA SER A 16 5.60 -9.80 -14.33
C SER A 16 5.17 -9.58 -12.87
N LEU A 17 5.87 -8.72 -12.13
CA LEU A 17 5.53 -8.38 -10.74
C LEU A 17 4.20 -7.63 -10.62
N LYS A 18 3.68 -7.05 -11.70
CA LYS A 18 2.38 -6.35 -11.68
C LYS A 18 1.23 -7.26 -11.28
N GLY A 19 1.28 -8.55 -11.63
CA GLY A 19 0.27 -9.53 -11.22
C GLY A 19 0.25 -9.69 -9.70
N ILE A 20 1.43 -9.94 -9.13
CA ILE A 20 1.63 -10.17 -7.69
C ILE A 20 1.14 -9.00 -6.84
N LEU A 21 1.28 -7.76 -7.32
CA LEU A 21 0.82 -6.58 -6.56
C LEU A 21 -0.67 -6.60 -6.24
N ASN A 22 -1.52 -7.17 -7.11
CA ASN A 22 -2.95 -7.30 -6.81
C ASN A 22 -3.19 -8.32 -5.70
N ASP A 23 -2.38 -9.38 -5.66
CA ASP A 23 -2.51 -10.45 -4.67
C ASP A 23 -2.05 -9.98 -3.28
N VAL A 24 -0.98 -9.18 -3.20
CA VAL A 24 -0.38 -8.77 -1.91
C VAL A 24 -0.88 -7.43 -1.37
N PHE A 25 -1.61 -6.63 -2.17
CA PHE A 25 -1.98 -5.26 -1.78
C PHE A 25 -2.81 -5.19 -0.48
N LEU A 26 -3.84 -6.04 -0.35
CA LEU A 26 -4.72 -6.04 0.81
C LEU A 26 -4.01 -6.58 2.07
N ASP A 27 -3.14 -7.57 1.90
CA ASP A 27 -2.33 -8.12 2.98
C ASP A 27 -1.35 -7.04 3.51
N CYS A 28 -0.63 -6.37 2.61
CA CYS A 28 0.26 -5.26 2.98
C CYS A 28 -0.48 -4.11 3.68
N TYR A 29 -1.71 -3.80 3.25
CA TYR A 29 -2.54 -2.79 3.93
C TYR A 29 -2.90 -3.23 5.36
N THR A 30 -3.34 -4.48 5.51
CA THR A 30 -3.74 -5.07 6.79
C THR A 30 -2.55 -5.10 7.76
N ASP A 31 -1.38 -5.51 7.29
CA ASP A 31 -0.15 -5.53 8.08
C ASP A 31 0.23 -4.12 8.52
N ALA A 32 0.27 -3.15 7.60
CA ALA A 32 0.60 -1.76 7.94
C ALA A 32 -0.39 -1.16 8.95
N ARG A 33 -1.68 -1.47 8.82
CA ARG A 33 -2.72 -1.06 9.78
C ARG A 33 -2.45 -1.64 11.17
N ASN A 34 -2.19 -2.94 11.25
CA ASN A 34 -1.92 -3.63 12.51
C ASN A 34 -0.64 -3.12 13.16
N ASP A 35 0.42 -2.91 12.38
CA ASP A 35 1.70 -2.38 12.85
C ASP A 35 1.53 -1.01 13.50
N ILE A 36 0.79 -0.09 12.87
CA ILE A 36 0.55 1.25 13.42
C ILE A 36 -0.30 1.18 14.70
N ILE A 37 -1.39 0.42 14.67
CA ILE A 37 -2.26 0.21 15.85
C ILE A 37 -1.44 -0.31 17.04
N ASN A 38 -0.64 -1.35 16.82
CA ASN A 38 0.14 -2.00 17.86
C ASN A 38 1.31 -1.12 18.34
N LYS A 39 2.04 -0.49 17.42
CA LYS A 39 3.21 0.33 17.74
C LYS A 39 2.85 1.57 18.56
N TYR A 40 1.71 2.19 18.24
CA TYR A 40 1.28 3.43 18.86
C TYR A 40 0.13 3.26 19.84
N GLN A 41 -0.31 2.02 20.08
CA GLN A 41 -1.43 1.68 20.97
C GLN A 41 -2.70 2.48 20.64
N LEU A 42 -2.98 2.63 19.34
CA LEU A 42 -4.10 3.41 18.84
C LEU A 42 -5.38 2.57 18.78
N PRO A 43 -6.58 3.15 18.98
CA PRO A 43 -7.83 2.45 18.73
C PRO A 43 -7.92 2.01 17.27
N SER A 44 -8.30 0.74 17.05
CA SER A 44 -8.45 0.19 15.69
C SER A 44 -9.52 0.89 14.86
N THR A 45 -10.48 1.55 15.52
CA THR A 45 -11.54 2.35 14.90
C THR A 45 -11.03 3.61 14.19
N LEU A 46 -9.79 4.05 14.46
CA LEU A 46 -9.17 5.19 13.77
C LEU A 46 -8.76 4.87 12.34
N PHE A 47 -8.57 3.59 12.01
CA PHE A 47 -8.13 3.15 10.69
C PHE A 47 -9.17 2.23 10.06
N PRO A 48 -9.60 2.50 8.82
CA PRO A 48 -10.60 1.67 8.17
C PRO A 48 -10.07 0.24 7.99
N GLU A 49 -10.98 -0.74 7.97
CA GLU A 49 -10.61 -2.15 7.79
C GLU A 49 -10.18 -2.46 6.35
N GLN A 50 -10.64 -1.64 5.39
CA GLN A 50 -10.31 -1.74 3.98
C GLN A 50 -9.74 -0.41 3.49
N PRO A 51 -8.78 -0.42 2.56
CA PRO A 51 -8.21 0.81 2.03
C PRO A 51 -9.27 1.65 1.31
N SER A 52 -9.28 2.96 1.57
CA SER A 52 -10.15 3.93 0.90
C SER A 52 -9.66 4.33 -0.51
N PHE A 53 -8.60 3.68 -0.99
CA PHE A 53 -7.95 3.93 -2.27
C PHE A 53 -7.62 2.59 -2.95
N SER A 54 -7.61 2.61 -4.27
CA SER A 54 -7.20 1.48 -5.10
C SER A 54 -5.67 1.36 -5.19
N LEU A 55 -5.18 0.18 -5.56
CA LEU A 55 -3.77 -0.04 -5.91
C LEU A 55 -3.30 0.93 -7.01
N ILE A 56 -4.14 1.20 -8.02
CA ILE A 56 -3.81 2.12 -9.11
C ILE A 56 -3.59 3.54 -8.57
N GLN A 57 -4.46 4.01 -7.67
CA GLN A 57 -4.28 5.31 -7.01
C GLN A 57 -3.04 5.31 -6.12
N LEU A 58 -2.80 4.25 -5.36
CA LEU A 58 -1.61 4.14 -4.51
C LEU A 58 -0.30 4.19 -5.31
N LEU A 59 -0.26 3.56 -6.48
CA LEU A 59 0.93 3.52 -7.36
C LEU A 59 1.14 4.83 -8.12
N ASN A 60 0.13 5.70 -8.20
CA ASN A 60 0.31 7.04 -8.73
C ASN A 60 1.20 7.85 -7.78
N ALA A 61 2.36 8.27 -8.27
CA ALA A 61 3.32 9.02 -7.48
C ALA A 61 2.71 10.32 -6.93
N ASP A 62 1.83 10.98 -7.67
CA ASP A 62 1.23 12.28 -7.33
C ASP A 62 -0.06 12.16 -6.48
N PHE A 63 -0.50 10.94 -6.16
CA PHE A 63 -1.69 10.73 -5.34
C PHE A 63 -1.47 11.15 -3.87
N MET A 64 -2.33 12.01 -3.33
CA MET A 64 -2.35 12.35 -1.90
C MET A 64 -3.68 11.88 -1.30
N PRO A 65 -3.67 10.84 -0.45
CA PRO A 65 -4.87 10.37 0.26
C PRO A 65 -5.28 11.31 1.40
#